data_AF-A0A2D7DFF6-F1
#
_entry.id   AF-A0A2D7DFF6-F1
#
_cell.length_a   1.000
_cell.length_b   1.000
_cell.length_c   1.000
_cell.angle_alpha   90.00
_cell.angle_beta   90.00
_cell.angle_gamma   90.00
#
_symmetry.space_group_name_H-M   'P 1'
#
loop_
_entity.id
_entity.type
_entity.pdbx_description
1 polymer ?
#
loop_
_entity_poly.entity_id
_entity_poly.type
_entity_poly.pdbx_seq_one_letter_code
_entity_poly.pdbx_strand_id
1 'polypeptide(L)'
;MQTTTLLDTIEEGKYDACIGGARRDEEKARAKERFFSHRDDFGQWDPKQQRPELWNLFNGNHMPGEHFRVFPLNNWTELDIWNYITREQIALPSLYFAHDRTCVARDGVILAHSEHLPHREGETPRTMRVRFRTLGDLTITGAIESDADTLEKITAEVAATRITERGGRVDDKRSETSMEDRKKEGYF
;
A
#
# COMPACT_ATOMS: atom_id res chain seq x y z
N MET A 1 -1.78 -0.85 -15.56
CA MET A 1 -3.00 -0.06 -15.83
C MET A 1 -3.19 1.10 -14.87
N GLN A 2 -2.83 1.01 -13.57
CA GLN A 2 -3.10 2.11 -12.63
C GLN A 2 -2.20 3.36 -12.82
N THR A 3 -0.93 3.18 -13.20
CA THR A 3 0.03 4.29 -13.33
C THR A 3 -0.36 5.30 -14.41
N THR A 4 -0.71 4.84 -15.61
CA THR A 4 -1.06 5.72 -16.74
C THR A 4 -2.26 6.59 -16.40
N THR A 5 -3.35 6.00 -15.89
CA THR A 5 -4.54 6.74 -15.49
C THR A 5 -4.25 7.80 -14.42
N LEU A 6 -3.38 7.50 -13.45
CA LEU A 6 -2.96 8.47 -12.45
C LEU A 6 -2.24 9.66 -13.10
N LEU A 7 -1.25 9.39 -13.97
CA LEU A 7 -0.48 10.43 -14.66
C LEU A 7 -1.38 11.31 -15.54
N ASP A 8 -2.25 10.69 -16.34
CA ASP A 8 -3.21 11.40 -17.20
C ASP A 8 -4.11 12.32 -16.35
N THR A 9 -4.62 11.83 -15.22
CA THR A 9 -5.48 12.62 -14.31
C THR A 9 -4.75 13.82 -13.73
N ILE A 10 -3.46 13.68 -13.43
CA ILE A 10 -2.65 14.77 -12.88
C ILE A 10 -2.38 15.85 -13.94
N GLU A 11 -2.07 15.42 -15.16
CA GLU A 11 -1.84 16.33 -16.28
C GLU A 11 -3.12 17.09 -16.65
N GLU A 12 -4.25 16.39 -16.79
CA GLU A 12 -5.55 16.98 -17.09
C GLU A 12 -6.03 17.93 -15.99
N GLY A 13 -5.87 17.51 -14.72
CA GLY A 13 -6.26 18.29 -13.54
C GLY A 13 -5.29 19.40 -13.17
N LYS A 14 -4.08 19.41 -13.75
CA LYS A 14 -2.97 20.32 -13.42
C LYS A 14 -2.69 20.37 -11.91
N TYR A 15 -2.62 19.21 -11.28
CA TYR A 15 -2.35 19.12 -9.85
C TYR A 15 -0.86 19.29 -9.55
N ASP A 16 -0.51 20.32 -8.79
CA ASP A 16 0.88 20.57 -8.35
C ASP A 16 1.31 19.68 -7.18
N ALA A 17 0.35 19.06 -6.48
CA ALA A 17 0.61 18.15 -5.38
C ALA A 17 -0.47 17.07 -5.25
N CYS A 18 -0.05 15.84 -4.96
CA CYS A 18 -0.95 14.71 -4.70
C CYS A 18 -0.61 14.08 -3.35
N ILE A 19 -1.61 13.94 -2.49
CA ILE A 19 -1.45 13.32 -1.17
C ILE A 19 -1.63 11.80 -1.31
N GLY A 20 -0.62 11.04 -0.87
CA GLY A 20 -0.63 9.59 -0.84
C GLY A 20 -0.63 9.04 0.58
N GLY A 21 -1.24 7.86 0.76
CA GLY A 21 -1.29 7.15 2.05
C GLY A 21 -0.08 6.23 2.32
N ALA A 22 1.00 6.35 1.54
CA ALA A 22 2.19 5.52 1.67
C ALA A 22 2.91 5.73 3.01
N ARG A 23 3.46 4.65 3.57
CA ARG A 23 4.26 4.70 4.81
C ARG A 23 5.56 3.89 4.68
N ARG A 24 6.57 4.25 5.48
CA ARG A 24 7.89 3.58 5.44
C ARG A 24 7.86 2.14 5.97
N ASP A 25 6.98 1.84 6.92
CA ASP A 25 6.89 0.53 7.56
C ASP A 25 6.14 -0.52 6.72
N GLU A 26 5.39 -0.09 5.69
CA GLU A 26 4.60 -0.95 4.82
C GLU A 26 5.46 -1.99 4.09
N GLU A 27 6.64 -1.58 3.62
CA GLU A 27 7.52 -2.40 2.80
C GLU A 27 8.98 -1.89 2.83
N LYS A 28 9.96 -2.80 2.81
CA LYS A 28 11.39 -2.46 2.96
C LYS A 28 11.88 -1.39 1.98
N ALA A 29 11.44 -1.44 0.73
CA ALA A 29 11.88 -0.51 -0.30
C ALA A 29 11.43 0.94 -0.05
N ARG A 30 10.43 1.15 0.82
CA ARG A 30 9.95 2.48 1.24
C ARG A 30 10.68 3.03 2.46
N ALA A 31 11.62 2.31 3.05
CA ALA A 31 12.38 2.79 4.21
C ALA A 31 13.11 4.12 3.95
N LYS A 32 13.42 4.42 2.68
CA LYS A 32 14.08 5.66 2.24
C LYS A 32 13.11 6.70 1.64
N GLU A 33 11.81 6.46 1.71
CA GLU A 33 10.80 7.38 1.15
C GLU A 33 10.82 8.73 1.89
N ARG A 34 10.64 9.81 1.14
CA ARG A 34 10.57 11.19 1.66
C ARG A 34 9.14 11.59 1.96
N PHE A 35 8.93 12.67 2.72
CA PHE A 35 7.59 13.26 2.85
C PHE A 35 7.17 13.91 1.54
N PHE A 36 8.08 14.60 0.88
CA PHE A 36 7.92 15.25 -0.42
C PHE A 36 8.78 14.52 -1.44
N SER A 37 8.12 13.76 -2.32
CA SER A 37 8.76 13.16 -3.49
C SER A 37 8.49 14.03 -4.71
N HIS A 38 9.52 14.74 -5.17
CA HIS A 38 9.46 15.60 -6.35
C HIS A 38 9.36 14.76 -7.63
N ARG A 39 8.55 15.25 -8.58
CA ARG A 39 8.32 14.69 -9.91
C ARG A 39 8.56 15.76 -10.96
N ASP A 40 9.22 15.39 -12.06
CA ASP A 40 9.40 16.29 -13.20
C ASP A 40 8.09 16.47 -14.00
N ASP A 41 8.16 17.22 -15.09
CA ASP A 41 7.05 17.51 -15.99
C ASP A 41 6.47 16.27 -16.70
N PHE A 42 7.25 15.19 -16.81
CA PHE A 42 6.80 13.88 -17.31
C PHE A 42 6.33 12.95 -16.19
N GLY A 43 6.31 13.42 -14.93
CA GLY A 43 5.94 12.62 -13.76
C GLY A 43 7.01 11.63 -13.30
N GLN A 44 8.23 11.73 -13.82
CA GLN A 44 9.33 10.82 -13.48
C GLN A 44 10.01 11.22 -12.18
N TRP A 45 10.73 10.27 -11.60
CA TRP A 45 11.50 10.46 -10.38
C TRP A 45 13.00 10.60 -10.68
N ASP A 46 13.60 11.72 -10.25
CA ASP A 46 15.06 11.91 -10.26
C ASP A 46 15.60 11.97 -8.81
N PRO A 47 16.50 11.05 -8.40
CA PRO A 47 17.13 11.10 -7.09
C PRO A 47 17.88 12.41 -6.80
N LYS A 48 18.42 13.08 -7.83
CA LYS A 48 19.19 14.32 -7.68
C LYS A 48 18.33 15.54 -7.40
N GLN A 49 17.06 15.50 -7.82
CA GLN A 49 16.10 16.59 -7.63
C GLN A 49 15.37 16.49 -6.29
N GLN A 50 15.54 15.38 -5.56
CA GLN A 50 14.99 15.21 -4.23
C GLN A 50 15.67 16.11 -3.21
N ARG A 51 14.87 16.74 -2.36
CA ARG A 51 15.33 17.81 -1.48
C ARG A 51 15.60 17.30 -0.07
N PRO A 52 16.62 17.83 0.63
CA PRO A 52 16.79 17.59 2.05
C PRO A 52 15.55 18.05 2.83
N GLU A 53 15.09 17.21 3.74
CA GLU A 53 13.98 17.50 4.67
C GLU A 53 14.61 17.66 6.05
N LEU A 54 14.91 18.90 6.43
CA LEU A 54 15.53 19.21 7.73
C LEU A 54 14.45 19.61 8.72
N TRP A 55 14.38 18.94 9.87
CA TRP A 55 13.32 19.12 10.87
C TRP A 55 11.93 18.91 10.25
N ASN A 56 11.03 19.90 10.42
CA ASN A 56 9.70 19.94 9.81
C ASN A 56 9.62 21.04 8.74
N LEU A 57 10.76 21.35 8.09
CA LEU A 57 10.83 22.33 7.01
C LEU A 57 10.84 21.57 5.68
N PHE A 58 9.82 21.82 4.87
CA PHE A 58 9.64 21.19 3.56
C PHE A 58 9.78 22.24 2.47
N ASN A 59 10.58 21.94 1.43
CA ASN A 59 10.74 22.82 0.29
C ASN A 59 9.79 22.38 -0.83
N GLY A 60 8.64 23.06 -0.94
CA GLY A 60 7.62 22.82 -1.95
C GLY A 60 7.73 23.64 -3.23
N ASN A 61 8.82 24.40 -3.44
CA ASN A 61 8.96 25.18 -4.69
C ASN A 61 9.00 24.24 -5.91
N HIS A 62 8.40 24.56 -7.04
CA HIS A 62 8.54 23.74 -8.24
C HIS A 62 8.41 24.60 -9.50
N MET A 63 8.89 24.07 -10.62
CA MET A 63 8.69 24.69 -11.92
C MET A 63 7.29 24.35 -12.47
N PRO A 64 6.76 25.12 -13.42
CA PRO A 64 5.51 24.76 -14.10
C PRO A 64 5.60 23.37 -14.73
N GLY A 65 4.59 22.53 -14.50
CA GLY A 65 4.54 21.13 -14.97
C GLY A 65 5.09 20.10 -13.97
N GLU A 66 6.03 20.50 -13.11
CA GLU A 66 6.49 19.66 -12.02
C GLU A 66 5.45 19.57 -10.90
N HIS A 67 5.48 18.48 -10.15
CA HIS A 67 4.54 18.27 -9.05
C HIS A 67 5.17 17.43 -7.92
N PHE A 68 4.49 17.37 -6.78
CA PHE A 68 4.92 16.55 -5.64
C PHE A 68 3.95 15.40 -5.36
N ARG A 69 4.52 14.25 -4.96
CA ARG A 69 3.82 13.25 -4.15
C ARG A 69 4.12 13.53 -2.68
N VAL A 70 3.09 13.74 -1.89
CA VAL A 70 3.20 14.11 -0.48
C VAL A 70 2.65 12.98 0.39
N PHE A 71 3.42 12.54 1.38
CA PHE A 71 3.07 11.39 2.23
C PHE A 71 2.98 11.81 3.71
N PRO A 72 1.85 12.36 4.18
CA PRO A 72 1.74 12.86 5.56
C PRO A 72 1.91 11.78 6.63
N LEU A 73 1.56 10.54 6.29
CA LEU A 73 1.61 9.40 7.20
C LEU A 73 2.96 8.67 7.17
N ASN A 74 3.98 9.20 6.49
CA ASN A 74 5.20 8.46 6.18
C ASN A 74 5.91 7.86 7.42
N ASN A 75 5.81 8.54 8.57
CA ASN A 75 6.39 8.10 9.85
C ASN A 75 5.43 7.30 10.74
N TRP A 76 4.20 7.06 10.32
CA TRP A 76 3.22 6.28 11.07
C TRP A 76 3.46 4.79 10.86
N THR A 77 3.34 4.02 11.93
CA THR A 77 3.31 2.56 11.88
C THR A 77 1.89 2.04 11.64
N GLU A 78 1.75 0.78 11.26
CA GLU A 78 0.42 0.14 11.15
C GLU A 78 -0.35 0.21 12.47
N LEU A 79 0.35 0.08 13.61
CA LEU A 79 -0.27 0.21 14.93
C LEU A 79 -0.81 1.62 15.17
N ASP A 80 -0.09 2.67 14.73
CA ASP A 80 -0.56 4.05 14.83
C ASP A 80 -1.84 4.27 14.01
N ILE A 81 -1.92 3.67 12.82
CA ILE A 81 -3.10 3.72 11.95
C ILE A 81 -4.31 3.07 12.64
N TRP A 82 -4.16 1.85 13.16
CA TRP A 82 -5.26 1.16 13.86
C TRP A 82 -5.70 1.88 15.14
N ASN A 83 -4.75 2.40 15.92
CA ASN A 83 -5.04 3.19 17.11
C ASN A 83 -5.84 4.46 16.75
N TYR A 84 -5.47 5.13 15.66
CA TYR A 84 -6.17 6.33 15.20
C TYR A 84 -7.56 6.02 14.67
N ILE A 85 -7.72 4.98 13.85
CA ILE A 85 -9.03 4.51 13.39
C ILE A 85 -9.95 4.21 14.57
N THR A 86 -9.43 3.54 15.59
CA THR A 86 -10.18 3.20 16.81
C THR A 86 -10.59 4.45 17.58
N ARG A 87 -9.64 5.38 17.80
CA ARG A 87 -9.88 6.62 18.54
C ARG A 87 -10.88 7.54 17.85
N GLU A 88 -10.76 7.70 16.53
CA GLU A 88 -11.61 8.59 15.73
C GLU A 88 -12.88 7.88 15.21
N GLN A 89 -13.05 6.59 15.52
CA GLN A 89 -14.19 5.76 15.09
C GLN A 89 -14.42 5.80 13.56
N ILE A 90 -13.34 5.68 12.80
CA ILE A 90 -13.40 5.74 11.33
C ILE A 90 -14.06 4.46 10.79
N ALA A 91 -15.07 4.62 9.94
CA ALA A 91 -15.74 3.51 9.29
C ALA A 91 -14.78 2.77 8.34
N LEU A 92 -14.77 1.44 8.42
CA LEU A 92 -13.93 0.59 7.57
C LEU A 92 -14.77 -0.40 6.76
N PRO A 93 -14.29 -0.79 5.56
CA PRO A 93 -14.82 -1.94 4.84
C PRO A 93 -14.76 -3.22 5.66
N SER A 94 -15.78 -4.08 5.53
CA SER A 94 -15.86 -5.38 6.23
C SER A 94 -14.69 -6.32 5.93
N LEU A 95 -14.00 -6.12 4.81
CA LEU A 95 -12.85 -6.93 4.40
C LEU A 95 -11.66 -6.86 5.37
N TYR A 96 -11.55 -5.77 6.14
CA TYR A 96 -10.50 -5.63 7.16
C TYR A 96 -10.74 -6.49 8.41
N PHE A 97 -11.97 -6.96 8.62
CA PHE A 97 -12.36 -7.80 9.74
C PHE A 97 -12.34 -9.29 9.35
N ALA A 98 -12.08 -10.14 10.33
CA ALA A 98 -12.07 -11.58 10.17
C ALA A 98 -13.46 -12.13 9.85
N HIS A 99 -13.58 -12.83 8.72
CA HIS A 99 -14.79 -13.56 8.33
C HIS A 99 -14.41 -14.88 7.66
N ASP A 100 -15.31 -15.85 7.74
CA ASP A 100 -15.20 -17.10 7.01
C ASP A 100 -15.37 -16.84 5.50
N ARG A 101 -14.35 -17.18 4.73
CA ARG A 101 -14.33 -17.01 3.28
C ARG A 101 -13.80 -18.27 2.62
N THR A 102 -14.36 -18.60 1.46
CA THR A 102 -13.78 -19.63 0.61
C THR A 102 -12.52 -19.06 -0.03
N CYS A 103 -11.39 -19.71 0.21
CA CYS A 103 -10.08 -19.26 -0.21
C CYS A 103 -9.26 -20.40 -0.82
N VAL A 104 -8.24 -20.05 -1.59
CA VAL A 104 -7.27 -20.96 -2.19
C VAL A 104 -5.87 -20.56 -1.71
N ALA A 105 -5.06 -21.54 -1.31
CA ALA A 105 -3.66 -21.30 -0.98
C ALA A 105 -2.80 -21.49 -2.24
N ARG A 106 -2.12 -20.43 -2.69
CA ARG A 106 -1.24 -20.42 -3.87
C ARG A 106 0.10 -19.80 -3.51
N ASP A 107 1.19 -20.54 -3.69
CA ASP A 107 2.57 -20.06 -3.44
C ASP A 107 2.75 -19.42 -2.04
N GLY A 108 2.10 -20.02 -1.03
CA GLY A 108 2.12 -19.54 0.36
C GLY A 108 1.27 -18.30 0.63
N VAL A 109 0.42 -17.87 -0.31
CA VAL A 109 -0.52 -16.75 -0.16
C VAL A 109 -1.95 -17.28 -0.19
N ILE A 110 -2.80 -16.79 0.71
CA ILE A 110 -4.22 -17.11 0.72
C ILE A 110 -4.93 -16.11 -0.19
N LEU A 111 -5.59 -16.60 -1.23
CA LEU A 111 -6.32 -15.78 -2.20
C LEU A 111 -7.82 -16.06 -2.07
N ALA A 112 -8.65 -15.05 -2.32
CA ALA A 112 -10.09 -15.22 -2.36
C ALA A 112 -10.49 -16.15 -3.52
N HIS A 113 -11.37 -17.11 -3.26
CA HIS A 113 -11.97 -17.92 -4.31
C HIS A 113 -12.87 -17.05 -5.19
N SER A 114 -12.63 -17.05 -6.50
CA SER A 114 -13.38 -16.23 -7.45
C SER A 114 -13.25 -16.80 -8.86
N GLU A 115 -14.27 -16.59 -9.68
CA GLU A 115 -14.26 -16.94 -11.11
C GLU A 115 -13.15 -16.21 -11.88
N HIS A 116 -12.73 -15.04 -11.38
CA HIS A 116 -11.63 -14.25 -11.97
C HIS A 116 -10.24 -14.75 -11.57
N LEU A 117 -10.15 -15.75 -10.70
CA LEU A 117 -8.91 -16.37 -10.27
C LEU A 117 -8.96 -17.89 -10.55
N PRO A 118 -8.73 -18.30 -11.81
CA PRO A 118 -8.79 -19.72 -12.16
C PRO A 118 -7.77 -20.51 -11.34
N HIS A 119 -8.19 -21.69 -10.89
CA HIS A 119 -7.35 -22.58 -10.09
C HIS A 119 -6.22 -23.18 -10.92
N ARG A 120 -5.07 -23.37 -10.27
CA ARG A 120 -4.00 -24.24 -10.80
C ARG A 120 -4.29 -25.69 -10.45
N GLU A 121 -3.63 -26.60 -11.15
CA GLU A 121 -3.75 -28.04 -10.87
C GLU A 121 -3.39 -28.33 -9.40
N GLY A 122 -4.29 -29.03 -8.69
CA GLY A 122 -4.14 -29.35 -7.26
C GLY A 122 -4.62 -28.29 -6.27
N GLU A 123 -5.03 -27.11 -6.72
CA GLU A 123 -5.61 -26.08 -5.85
C GLU A 123 -7.07 -26.42 -5.51
N THR A 124 -7.36 -26.59 -4.22
CA THR A 124 -8.72 -26.87 -3.73
C THR A 124 -9.20 -25.73 -2.85
N PRO A 125 -10.34 -25.08 -3.19
CA PRO A 125 -10.95 -24.07 -2.33
C PRO A 125 -11.35 -24.66 -0.97
N ARG A 126 -11.09 -23.92 0.09
CA ARG A 126 -11.48 -24.27 1.46
C ARG A 126 -11.97 -23.05 2.20
N THR A 127 -12.93 -23.24 3.10
CA THR A 127 -13.36 -22.17 4.00
C THR A 127 -12.27 -21.89 5.02
N MET A 128 -11.89 -20.63 5.16
CA MET A 128 -10.86 -20.15 6.09
C MET A 128 -11.38 -18.87 6.75
N ARG A 129 -11.14 -18.72 8.06
CA ARG A 129 -11.40 -17.46 8.76
C ARG A 129 -10.24 -16.51 8.49
N VAL A 130 -10.49 -15.50 7.68
CA VAL A 130 -9.43 -14.61 7.16
C VAL A 130 -9.81 -13.15 7.25
N ARG A 131 -8.82 -12.27 7.18
CA ARG A 131 -8.99 -10.83 6.92
C ARG A 131 -7.95 -10.33 5.92
N PHE A 132 -8.15 -9.12 5.42
CA PHE A 132 -7.20 -8.46 4.52
C PHE A 132 -6.54 -7.29 5.23
N ARG A 133 -5.21 -7.28 5.25
CA ARG A 133 -4.42 -6.14 5.79
C ARG A 133 -4.23 -5.04 4.77
N THR A 134 -4.19 -5.41 3.49
CA THR A 134 -4.04 -4.50 2.36
C THR A 134 -5.05 -4.88 1.31
N LEU A 135 -5.66 -3.92 0.62
CA LEU A 135 -6.62 -4.17 -0.45
C LEU A 135 -6.09 -3.62 -1.78
N GLY A 136 -6.21 -4.41 -2.83
CA GLY A 136 -5.95 -4.02 -4.21
C GLY A 136 -6.91 -4.78 -5.13
N ASP A 137 -6.43 -5.18 -6.30
CA ASP A 137 -7.25 -6.01 -7.19
C ASP A 137 -7.44 -7.42 -6.58
N LEU A 138 -8.60 -8.01 -6.84
CA LEU A 138 -9.01 -9.30 -6.28
C LEU A 138 -7.96 -10.41 -6.51
N THR A 139 -7.30 -10.40 -7.67
CA THR A 139 -6.40 -11.46 -8.12
C THR A 139 -5.03 -11.46 -7.44
N ILE A 140 -4.66 -10.35 -6.77
CA ILE A 140 -3.33 -10.12 -6.19
C ILE A 140 -3.36 -9.78 -4.71
N THR A 141 -4.57 -9.66 -4.13
CA THR A 141 -4.76 -9.32 -2.72
C THR A 141 -4.67 -10.60 -1.87
N GLY A 142 -3.60 -10.70 -1.06
CA GLY A 142 -3.41 -11.78 -0.12
C GLY A 142 -4.20 -11.58 1.18
N ALA A 143 -4.98 -12.59 1.56
CA ALA A 143 -5.61 -12.68 2.87
C ALA A 143 -4.64 -13.26 3.91
N ILE A 144 -4.94 -13.03 5.18
CA ILE A 144 -4.28 -13.68 6.31
C ILE A 144 -5.30 -14.42 7.17
N GLU A 145 -4.94 -15.57 7.72
CA GLU A 145 -5.75 -16.23 8.76
C GLU A 145 -5.76 -15.38 10.01
N SER A 146 -6.95 -15.13 10.56
CA SER A 146 -7.14 -14.22 11.70
C SER A 146 -8.51 -14.42 12.32
N ASP A 147 -8.61 -14.28 13.65
CA ASP A 147 -9.87 -14.22 14.41
C ASP A 147 -10.30 -12.78 14.74
N ALA A 148 -9.59 -11.79 14.21
CA ALA A 148 -9.79 -10.38 14.52
C ALA A 148 -11.00 -9.78 13.79
N ASP A 149 -12.18 -10.00 14.33
CA ASP A 149 -13.47 -9.51 13.83
C ASP A 149 -13.91 -8.15 14.41
N THR A 150 -13.06 -7.50 15.21
CA THR A 150 -13.30 -6.19 15.85
C THR A 150 -12.02 -5.37 15.84
N LEU A 151 -12.14 -4.04 15.98
CA LEU A 151 -10.98 -3.13 15.97
C LEU A 151 -10.00 -3.43 17.11
N GLU A 152 -10.53 -3.79 18.28
CA GLU A 152 -9.74 -4.13 19.46
C GLU A 152 -8.91 -5.40 19.21
N LYS A 153 -9.53 -6.43 18.60
CA LYS A 153 -8.82 -7.65 18.22
C LYS A 153 -7.78 -7.40 17.13
N ILE A 154 -8.08 -6.55 16.14
CA ILE A 154 -7.11 -6.21 15.08
C ILE A 154 -5.92 -5.50 15.69
N THR A 155 -6.15 -4.51 16.55
CA THR A 155 -5.08 -3.75 17.23
C THR A 155 -4.21 -4.67 18.08
N ALA A 156 -4.82 -5.60 18.84
CA ALA A 156 -4.08 -6.58 19.63
C ALA A 156 -3.25 -7.55 18.76
N GLU A 157 -3.81 -8.01 17.63
CA GLU A 157 -3.10 -8.86 16.68
C GLU A 157 -1.91 -8.14 16.04
N VAL A 158 -2.09 -6.90 15.61
CA VAL A 158 -1.03 -6.06 15.02
C VAL A 158 0.05 -5.74 16.04
N ALA A 159 -0.30 -5.47 17.30
CA ALA A 159 0.69 -5.24 18.35
C ALA A 159 1.58 -6.48 18.62
N ALA A 160 1.07 -7.69 18.35
CA ALA A 160 1.80 -8.94 18.55
C ALA A 160 2.55 -9.43 17.29
N THR A 161 2.21 -8.93 16.10
CA THR A 161 2.78 -9.43 14.84
C THR A 161 4.18 -8.89 14.56
N ARG A 162 4.99 -9.71 13.87
CA ARG A 162 6.32 -9.32 13.36
C ARG A 162 6.37 -9.28 11.83
N ILE A 163 5.23 -9.46 11.17
CA ILE A 163 5.12 -9.53 9.71
C ILE A 163 4.63 -8.17 9.19
N THR A 164 5.33 -7.63 8.20
CA THR A 164 4.97 -6.36 7.56
C THR A 164 3.58 -6.42 6.94
N GLU A 165 2.89 -5.28 6.89
CA GLU A 165 1.50 -5.19 6.41
C GLU A 165 1.32 -5.76 5.01
N ARG A 166 2.24 -5.43 4.09
CA ARG A 166 2.19 -5.86 2.68
C ARG A 166 2.86 -7.20 2.40
N GLY A 167 3.34 -7.93 3.42
CA GLY A 167 4.08 -9.19 3.23
C GLY A 167 3.30 -10.31 2.52
N GLY A 168 1.97 -10.23 2.49
CA GLY A 168 1.09 -11.18 1.78
C GLY A 168 0.80 -10.83 0.32
N ARG A 169 1.20 -9.66 -0.18
CA ARG A 169 0.90 -9.24 -1.55
C ARG A 169 1.84 -9.93 -2.55
N VAL A 170 1.27 -10.53 -3.58
CA VAL A 170 2.04 -11.31 -4.58
C VAL A 170 3.02 -10.43 -5.36
N ASP A 171 2.60 -9.20 -5.69
CA ASP A 171 3.41 -8.24 -6.47
C ASP A 171 4.68 -7.78 -5.74
N ASP A 172 4.64 -7.73 -4.41
CA ASP A 172 5.71 -7.17 -3.57
C ASP A 172 6.81 -8.23 -3.30
N LYS A 173 6.63 -9.48 -3.75
CA LYS A 173 7.68 -10.52 -3.72
C LYS A 173 8.73 -10.37 -4.83
N ARG A 174 8.64 -9.35 -5.69
CA ARG A 174 9.62 -9.03 -6.75
C ARG A 174 10.70 -8.07 -6.21
N SER A 175 11.96 -8.24 -6.63
CA SER A 175 13.18 -7.70 -5.97
C SER A 175 13.25 -6.18 -5.79
N GLU A 176 14.05 -5.71 -4.82
CA GLU A 176 14.26 -4.29 -4.46
C GLU A 176 14.70 -3.40 -5.63
N THR A 177 15.54 -3.91 -6.55
CA THR A 177 15.99 -3.16 -7.73
C THR A 177 14.83 -2.74 -8.64
N SER A 178 13.75 -3.51 -8.66
CA SER A 178 12.58 -3.23 -9.49
C SER A 178 11.80 -2.00 -9.04
N MET A 179 11.94 -1.55 -7.78
CA MET A 179 11.11 -0.46 -7.27
C MET A 179 11.63 0.92 -7.66
N GLU A 180 12.96 1.14 -7.68
CA GLU A 180 13.53 2.40 -8.16
C GLU A 180 13.24 2.61 -9.66
N ASP A 181 13.28 1.54 -10.44
CA ASP A 181 12.91 1.58 -11.86
C ASP A 181 11.42 1.87 -12.03
N ARG A 182 10.55 1.24 -11.23
CA ARG A 182 9.12 1.57 -11.21
C ARG A 182 8.85 3.03 -10.82
N LYS A 183 9.62 3.61 -9.90
CA LYS A 183 9.49 5.04 -9.54
C LYS A 183 9.82 5.96 -10.71
N LYS A 184 10.82 5.61 -11.53
CA LYS A 184 11.13 6.33 -12.77
C LYS A 184 10.01 6.20 -13.79
N GLU A 185 9.35 5.04 -13.83
CA GLU A 185 8.16 4.79 -14.66
C GLU A 185 6.87 5.45 -14.10
N GLY A 186 6.96 6.24 -13.03
CA GLY A 186 5.83 6.96 -12.44
C GLY A 186 5.00 6.15 -11.43
N TYR A 187 5.45 4.96 -11.01
CA TYR A 187 4.86 4.26 -9.88
C TYR A 187 5.07 5.09 -8.61
N PHE A 188 3.96 5.36 -7.89
CA PHE A 188 3.75 6.36 -6.82
C PHE A 188 3.39 7.77 -7.27
#